data_AF-A0A0U5FQL8-F1
#
_entry.id   AF-A0A0U5FQL8-F1
#
_cell.length_a   1.000
_cell.length_b   1.000
_cell.length_c   1.000
_cell.angle_alpha   90.00
_cell.angle_beta   90.00
_cell.angle_gamma   90.00
#
_symmetry.space_group_name_H-M   'P 1'
#
loop_
_entity.id
_entity.type
_entity.pdbx_description
1 polymer ?
#
loop_
_entity_poly.entity_id
_entity_poly.type
_entity_poly.pdbx_seq_one_letter_code
_entity_poly.pdbx_strand_id
1 'polypeptide(L)'
;TTFELFKEDGKTLVSRKVSSRDKTSTDEMFNEKGELSAKTMTRENGTKLEYTEMKSDGTGKAKEVLKNFTLEGKVANDKVTLEVKEGTVTLR
;
A
#
# COMPACT_ATOMS: atom_id res chain seq x y z
N THR A 1 14.73 -11.02 -1.66
CA THR A 1 15.67 -9.93 -1.92
C THR A 1 15.11 -8.65 -1.40
N THR A 2 15.97 -7.75 -0.91
CA THR A 2 15.60 -6.41 -0.46
C THR A 2 16.42 -5.39 -1.22
N PHE A 3 15.77 -4.37 -1.77
CA PHE A 3 16.40 -3.19 -2.36
C PHE A 3 15.93 -1.96 -1.59
N GLU A 4 16.87 -1.12 -1.20
CA GLU A 4 16.60 0.12 -0.47
C GLU A 4 17.28 1.28 -1.18
N LEU A 5 16.58 2.40 -1.28
CA LEU A 5 17.10 3.67 -1.78
C LEU A 5 17.11 4.66 -0.62
N PHE A 6 18.26 5.27 -0.39
CA PHE A 6 18.44 6.31 0.62
C PHE A 6 18.70 7.66 -0.06
N LYS A 7 18.45 8.75 0.67
CA LYS A 7 18.96 10.08 0.30
C LYS A 7 20.49 10.09 0.37
N GLU A 8 21.10 11.17 -0.10
CA GLU A 8 22.56 11.37 -0.05
C GLU A 8 23.13 11.31 1.38
N ASP A 9 22.31 11.60 2.39
CA ASP A 9 22.68 11.48 3.80
C ASP A 9 22.95 10.03 4.26
N GLY A 10 22.59 9.03 3.42
CA GLY A 10 22.73 7.61 3.70
C GLY A 10 21.88 7.08 4.85
N LYS A 11 20.95 7.89 5.38
CA LYS A 11 20.14 7.58 6.58
C LYS A 11 18.65 7.64 6.28
N THR A 12 18.21 8.61 5.50
CA THR A 12 16.80 8.81 5.21
C THR A 12 16.38 7.89 4.07
N LEU A 13 15.52 6.93 4.39
CA LEU A 13 14.97 6.00 3.41
C LEU A 13 14.02 6.74 2.46
N VAL A 14 14.14 6.50 1.15
CA VAL A 14 13.29 7.05 0.09
C VAL A 14 12.32 5.98 -0.39
N SER A 15 12.82 4.77 -0.62
CA SER A 15 12.00 3.63 -1.01
C SER A 15 12.61 2.31 -0.56
N ARG A 16 11.75 1.30 -0.44
CA ARG A 16 12.14 -0.07 -0.14
C ARG A 16 11.29 -1.05 -0.94
N LYS A 17 11.95 -2.00 -1.61
CA LYS A 17 11.30 -3.13 -2.27
C LYS A 17 11.77 -4.43 -1.64
N VAL A 18 10.83 -5.18 -1.10
CA VAL A 18 11.05 -6.53 -0.57
C VAL A 18 10.37 -7.52 -1.51
N SER A 19 11.10 -8.54 -1.93
CA SER A 19 10.56 -9.64 -2.74
C SER A 19 10.84 -10.97 -2.05
N SER A 20 9.79 -11.76 -1.88
CA SER A 20 9.81 -13.04 -1.15
C SER A 20 9.95 -14.22 -2.11
N ARG A 21 10.27 -15.40 -1.56
CA ARG A 21 10.44 -16.64 -2.36
C ARG A 21 9.13 -17.12 -2.98
N ASP A 22 8.00 -16.82 -2.34
CA ASP A 22 6.64 -17.10 -2.81
C ASP A 22 6.16 -16.13 -3.91
N LYS A 23 7.09 -15.36 -4.51
CA LYS A 23 6.82 -14.37 -5.58
C LYS A 23 5.91 -13.22 -5.15
N THR A 24 5.68 -13.04 -3.84
CA THR A 24 5.05 -11.82 -3.33
C THR A 24 6.08 -10.69 -3.27
N SER A 25 5.61 -9.45 -3.40
CA SER A 25 6.45 -8.28 -3.21
C SER A 25 5.74 -7.18 -2.42
N THR A 26 6.54 -6.37 -1.74
CA THR A 26 6.10 -5.15 -1.08
C THR A 26 7.02 -4.02 -1.52
N ASP A 27 6.42 -2.96 -2.06
CA ASP A 27 7.08 -1.73 -2.49
C ASP A 27 6.59 -0.60 -1.59
N GLU A 28 7.49 0.09 -0.89
CA GLU A 28 7.20 1.15 0.07
C GLU A 28 7.90 2.44 -0.36
N MET A 29 7.19 3.56 -0.25
CA MET A 29 7.73 4.91 -0.46
C MET A 29 7.62 5.70 0.83
N PHE A 30 8.62 6.54 1.07
CA PHE A 30 8.74 7.32 2.30
C PHE A 30 8.79 8.82 1.96
N ASN A 31 8.19 9.65 2.81
CA ASN A 31 8.20 11.10 2.65
C ASN A 31 9.56 11.70 3.09
N GLU A 32 9.69 13.03 3.01
CA GLU A 32 10.95 13.70 3.36
C GLU A 32 11.41 13.50 4.81
N LYS A 33 10.47 13.19 5.71
CA LYS A 33 10.70 12.89 7.13
C LYS A 33 11.00 11.41 7.39
N GLY A 34 11.00 10.57 6.35
CA GLY A 34 11.18 9.12 6.46
C GLY A 34 9.93 8.37 6.91
N GLU A 35 8.75 8.99 6.89
CA GLU A 35 7.48 8.35 7.23
C GLU A 35 6.88 7.68 5.99
N LEU A 36 6.19 6.54 6.17
CA LEU A 36 5.55 5.83 5.07
C LEU A 36 4.49 6.72 4.39
N SER A 37 4.64 6.94 3.07
CA SER A 37 3.71 7.77 2.27
C SER A 37 2.86 6.94 1.31
N ALA A 38 3.38 5.80 0.87
CA ALA A 38 2.66 4.85 0.05
C ALA A 38 3.23 3.43 0.20
N LYS A 39 2.39 2.43 -0.05
CA LYS A 39 2.77 1.02 -0.01
C LYS A 39 1.96 0.22 -1.00
N THR A 40 2.63 -0.60 -1.81
CA THR A 40 2.01 -1.53 -2.74
C THR A 40 2.44 -2.95 -2.39
N MET A 41 1.48 -3.83 -2.15
CA MET A 41 1.72 -5.27 -1.97
C MET A 41 1.21 -6.00 -3.21
N THR A 42 2.09 -6.74 -3.88
CA THR A 42 1.72 -7.62 -4.99
C THR A 42 1.72 -9.05 -4.49
N ARG A 43 0.56 -9.72 -4.60
CA ARG A 43 0.41 -11.14 -4.23
C ARG A 43 0.90 -12.05 -5.35
N GLU A 44 1.15 -13.31 -5.03
CA GLU A 44 1.62 -14.32 -6.00
C GLU A 44 0.69 -14.42 -7.23
N ASN A 45 -0.62 -14.28 -7.02
CA ASN A 45 -1.63 -14.32 -8.08
C ASN A 45 -1.75 -13.02 -8.89
N GLY A 46 -0.87 -12.04 -8.67
CA GLY A 46 -0.83 -10.75 -9.37
C GLY A 46 -1.81 -9.69 -8.86
N THR A 47 -2.72 -10.02 -7.94
CA THR A 47 -3.58 -9.02 -7.30
C THR A 47 -2.75 -8.08 -6.41
N LYS A 48 -3.23 -6.85 -6.23
CA LYS A 48 -2.49 -5.83 -5.49
C LYS A 48 -3.33 -5.18 -4.41
N LEU A 49 -2.69 -4.83 -3.31
CA LEU A 49 -3.18 -3.85 -2.35
C LEU A 49 -2.30 -2.60 -2.45
N GLU A 50 -2.91 -1.48 -2.77
CA GLU A 50 -2.28 -0.18 -2.95
C GLU A 50 -2.78 0.77 -1.86
N TYR A 51 -1.85 1.29 -1.08
CA TYR A 51 -2.07 2.30 -0.06
C TYR A 51 -1.38 3.59 -0.49
N THR A 52 -2.14 4.68 -0.53
CA THR A 52 -1.65 6.00 -0.95
C THR A 52 -2.09 7.07 0.05
N GLU A 53 -1.44 8.23 -0.01
CA GLU A 53 -1.72 9.35 0.89
C GLU A 53 -1.66 8.91 2.38
N MET A 54 -0.71 8.02 2.68
CA MET A 54 -0.50 7.55 4.05
C MET A 54 -0.01 8.70 4.92
N LYS A 55 -0.63 8.83 6.09
CA LYS A 55 -0.31 9.83 7.09
C LYS A 55 0.41 9.18 8.27
N SER A 56 1.03 10.01 9.09
CA SER A 56 1.75 9.57 10.30
C SER A 56 0.84 8.91 11.35
N ASP A 57 -0.47 9.17 11.31
CA ASP A 57 -1.47 8.49 12.16
C ASP A 57 -1.89 7.11 11.64
N GLY A 58 -1.29 6.61 10.56
CA GLY A 58 -1.61 5.33 9.95
C GLY A 58 -2.85 5.33 9.07
N THR A 59 -3.51 6.48 8.87
CA THR A 59 -4.65 6.60 7.95
C THR A 59 -4.21 6.87 6.52
N GLY A 60 -5.03 6.46 5.55
CA GLY A 60 -4.75 6.67 4.13
C GLY A 60 -5.85 6.14 3.22
N LYS A 61 -5.64 6.26 1.91
CA LYS A 61 -6.49 5.65 0.89
C LYS A 61 -6.06 4.20 0.66
N ALA A 62 -7.04 3.34 0.38
CA ALA A 62 -6.79 1.95 0.04
C ALA A 62 -7.45 1.60 -1.29
N LYS A 63 -6.77 0.78 -2.07
CA LYS A 63 -7.25 0.24 -3.34
C LYS A 63 -6.83 -1.22 -3.45
N GLU A 64 -7.77 -2.10 -3.76
CA GLU A 64 -7.47 -3.48 -4.10
C GLU A 64 -7.71 -3.71 -5.58
N VAL A 65 -6.63 -4.04 -6.30
CA VAL A 65 -6.66 -4.33 -7.73
C VAL A 65 -6.77 -5.85 -7.91
N LEU A 66 -7.93 -6.29 -8.39
CA LEU A 66 -8.23 -7.68 -8.71
C LEU A 66 -8.15 -7.88 -10.23
N LYS A 67 -8.33 -9.12 -10.70
CA LYS A 67 -8.13 -9.47 -12.12
C LYS A 67 -8.95 -8.61 -13.10
N ASN A 68 -10.18 -8.29 -12.73
CA ASN A 68 -11.16 -7.66 -13.64
C ASN A 68 -11.78 -6.36 -13.08
N PHE A 69 -11.55 -6.04 -11.81
CA PHE A 69 -12.15 -4.89 -11.16
C PHE A 69 -11.26 -4.41 -10.02
N THR A 70 -11.59 -3.22 -9.54
CA THR A 70 -10.89 -2.57 -8.45
C THR A 70 -11.88 -2.22 -7.36
N LEU A 71 -11.48 -2.41 -6.11
CA LEU A 71 -12.21 -1.95 -4.94
C LEU A 71 -11.46 -0.76 -4.34
N GLU A 72 -12.19 0.26 -3.92
CA GLU A 72 -11.62 1.45 -3.30
C GLU A 72 -12.13 1.63 -1.88
N GLY A 73 -11.34 2.29 -1.06
CA GLY A 73 -11.68 2.55 0.33
C GLY A 73 -10.56 3.24 1.08
N LYS A 74 -10.39 2.87 2.35
CA LYS A 74 -9.43 3.53 3.25
C LYS A 74 -8.75 2.58 4.22
N VAL A 75 -7.60 3.01 4.72
CA VAL A 75 -6.95 2.45 5.90
C VAL A 75 -7.21 3.37 7.08
N ALA A 76 -7.70 2.83 8.19
CA ALA A 76 -7.83 3.53 9.47
C ALA A 76 -7.98 2.51 10.60
N ASN A 77 -7.51 2.85 11.81
CA ASN A 77 -7.64 1.99 12.99
C ASN A 77 -7.11 0.55 12.74
N ASP A 78 -5.94 0.45 12.09
CA ASP A 78 -5.28 -0.80 11.70
C ASP A 78 -6.14 -1.74 10.82
N LYS A 79 -7.14 -1.18 10.14
CA LYS A 79 -8.05 -1.91 9.27
C LYS A 79 -8.13 -1.27 7.89
N VAL A 80 -8.16 -2.12 6.88
CA VAL A 80 -8.53 -1.75 5.51
C VAL A 80 -10.02 -1.99 5.35
N THR A 81 -10.76 -1.00 4.89
CA THR A 81 -12.17 -1.15 4.52
C THR A 81 -12.33 -0.72 3.08
N LEU A 82 -12.85 -1.62 2.24
CA LEU A 82 -13.14 -1.40 0.84
C LEU A 82 -14.66 -1.37 0.68
N GLU A 83 -15.19 -0.48 -0.16
CA GLU A 83 -16.64 -0.25 -0.21
C GLU A 83 -17.19 -0.38 -1.62
N VAL A 84 -18.34 -1.05 -1.73
CA VAL A 84 -19.17 -1.08 -2.95
C VAL A 84 -20.56 -0.62 -2.59
N LYS A 85 -21.11 0.31 -3.38
CA LYS A 85 -22.47 0.84 -3.19
C LYS A 85 -23.34 0.54 -4.41
N GLU A 86 -24.54 0.07 -4.15
CA GLU A 86 -25.59 -0.17 -5.14
C GLU A 86 -26.94 0.21 -4.52
N GLY A 87 -27.55 1.29 -5.01
CA GLY A 87 -28.76 1.87 -4.41
C GLY A 87 -28.61 2.16 -2.92
N THR A 88 -29.42 1.49 -2.09
CA THR A 88 -29.38 1.60 -0.62
C THR A 88 -28.42 0.61 0.05
N VAL A 89 -27.84 -0.32 -0.72
CA VAL A 89 -26.97 -1.37 -0.21
C VAL A 89 -25.53 -0.89 -0.21
N THR A 90 -24.82 -1.19 0.88
CA THR A 90 -23.37 -0.98 0.99
C THR A 90 -22.72 -2.28 1.46
N LEU A 91 -21.79 -2.80 0.68
CA LEU A 91 -20.89 -3.89 1.05
C LEU A 91 -19.58 -3.29 1.58
N ARG A 92 -19.08 -3.79 2.71
CA ARG A 92 -17.81 -3.40 3.35
C ARG A 92 -17.05 -4.62 3.85
#